data_AF-A0A931FI44-F1
#
_entry.id   AF-A0A931FI44-F1
#
_cell.length_a   1.000
_cell.length_b   1.000
_cell.length_c   1.000
_cell.angle_alpha   90.00
_cell.angle_beta   90.00
_cell.angle_gamma   90.00
#
_symmetry.space_group_name_H-M   'P 1'
#
loop_
_entity.id
_entity.type
_entity.pdbx_description
1 polymer ?
#
loop_
_entity_poly.entity_id
_entity_poly.type
_entity_poly.pdbx_seq_one_letter_code
_entity_poly.pdbx_strand_id
1 'polypeptide(L)'
;MHGELAVLGIRVAPSTVWELLKDEGVDPAPNRSSVTWPGFLRSQAEAIVAMDFIETVTLAGQRQYILAVIHHASRSIRIVGATAHPTHAWVTQAVRNLLMDLEDVGQLATVRFLIRDAKYPALMDQILQSVGIAAVLTGVQVPRMNAVMERWVRTLRTELLDCTLIWSEAHLRRVLRVYQRHYNQHRPHRALAGAAPLRALPARLEPHQIERLDIRRRDRLGGVLHEYRHAA
;
A
#
# COMPACT_ATOMS: atom_id res chain seq x y z
N MET A 1 14.46 -16.09 -30.60
CA MET A 1 15.37 -16.46 -31.70
C MET A 1 16.82 -16.61 -31.26
N HIS A 2 17.55 -15.56 -30.85
CA HIS A 2 18.97 -15.74 -30.47
C HIS A 2 19.19 -16.73 -29.30
N GLY A 3 18.35 -16.67 -28.25
CA GLY A 3 18.39 -17.66 -27.16
C GLY A 3 17.91 -19.05 -27.55
N GLU A 4 16.98 -19.17 -28.50
CA GLU A 4 16.44 -20.44 -29.01
C GLU A 4 17.44 -21.16 -29.92
N LEU A 5 18.19 -20.42 -30.75
CA LEU A 5 19.25 -20.97 -31.60
C LEU A 5 20.45 -21.43 -30.78
N ALA A 6 20.74 -20.75 -29.67
CA ALA A 6 21.76 -21.19 -28.72
C ALA A 6 21.39 -22.52 -28.04
N VAL A 7 20.10 -22.77 -27.78
CA VAL A 7 19.59 -24.05 -27.26
C VAL A 7 19.75 -25.19 -28.29
N LEU A 8 19.74 -24.86 -29.59
CA LEU A 8 20.00 -25.80 -30.68
C LEU A 8 21.49 -25.92 -31.08
N GLY A 9 22.40 -25.30 -30.32
CA GLY A 9 23.85 -25.38 -30.56
C GLY A 9 24.36 -24.49 -31.70
N ILE A 10 23.52 -23.64 -32.27
CA ILE A 10 23.88 -22.77 -33.40
C ILE A 10 24.31 -21.40 -32.83
N ARG A 11 25.61 -21.10 -32.94
CA ARG A 11 26.16 -19.79 -32.54
C ARG A 11 26.20 -18.83 -33.73
N VAL A 12 25.35 -17.81 -33.67
CA VAL A 12 25.31 -16.73 -34.67
C VAL A 12 25.39 -15.39 -33.95
N ALA A 13 26.16 -14.43 -34.47
CA ALA A 13 26.23 -13.11 -33.89
C ALA A 13 24.88 -12.37 -34.00
N PRO A 14 24.48 -11.55 -33.01
CA PRO A 14 23.22 -10.79 -33.05
C PRO A 14 23.05 -9.92 -34.30
N SER A 15 24.15 -9.40 -34.85
CA SER A 15 24.19 -8.63 -36.10
C SER A 15 23.80 -9.47 -37.32
N THR A 16 24.29 -10.71 -37.41
CA THR A 16 23.99 -11.63 -38.51
C THR A 16 22.52 -12.06 -38.53
N VAL A 17 21.91 -12.24 -37.34
CA VAL A 17 20.47 -12.50 -37.22
C VAL A 17 19.65 -11.29 -37.68
N TRP A 18 20.15 -10.08 -37.46
CA TRP A 18 19.49 -8.84 -37.86
C TRP A 18 19.59 -8.57 -39.37
N GLU A 19 20.73 -8.85 -40.00
CA GLU A 19 20.91 -8.76 -41.46
C GLU A 19 20.04 -9.78 -42.21
N LEU A 20 20.01 -11.04 -41.75
CA LEU A 20 19.20 -12.09 -42.38
C LEU A 20 17.69 -11.77 -42.37
N LEU A 21 17.20 -11.22 -41.26
CA LEU A 21 15.79 -10.82 -41.13
C LEU A 21 15.44 -9.63 -42.05
N LYS A 22 16.39 -8.74 -42.28
CA LYS A 22 16.23 -7.58 -43.16
C LYS A 22 16.25 -7.97 -44.64
N ASP A 23 17.14 -8.88 -45.03
CA ASP A 23 17.24 -9.38 -46.41
C ASP A 23 16.02 -10.22 -46.82
N GLU A 24 15.43 -10.96 -45.88
CA GLU A 24 14.20 -11.74 -46.11
C GLU A 24 12.91 -10.89 -45.99
N GLY A 25 13.03 -9.58 -45.79
CA GLY A 25 11.88 -8.66 -45.67
C GLY A 25 11.00 -8.93 -44.45
N VAL A 26 11.54 -9.60 -43.43
CA VAL A 26 10.84 -9.93 -42.18
C VAL A 26 11.04 -8.78 -41.19
N ASP A 27 10.01 -7.93 -41.06
CA ASP A 27 9.99 -6.82 -40.11
C ASP A 27 10.20 -7.34 -38.68
N PRO A 28 11.02 -6.69 -37.82
CA PRO A 28 11.27 -7.18 -36.48
C PRO A 28 9.95 -7.30 -35.72
N ALA A 29 9.69 -8.49 -35.19
CA ALA A 29 8.39 -8.89 -34.64
C ALA A 29 7.73 -7.77 -33.80
N PRO A 30 6.51 -7.34 -34.16
CA PRO A 30 5.82 -6.26 -33.47
C PRO A 30 5.24 -6.78 -32.16
N ASN A 31 6.09 -6.90 -31.14
CA ASN A 31 5.81 -6.73 -29.70
C ASN A 31 6.81 -7.51 -28.86
N ARG A 32 7.80 -6.81 -28.31
CA ARG A 32 8.31 -7.15 -26.98
C ARG A 32 7.22 -6.76 -25.98
N SER A 33 6.47 -7.71 -25.46
CA SER A 33 5.53 -7.52 -24.36
C SER A 33 6.27 -7.20 -23.05
N SER A 34 6.91 -6.02 -22.95
CA SER A 34 7.37 -5.51 -21.66
C SER A 34 6.19 -4.81 -20.99
N VAL A 35 5.49 -5.52 -20.13
CA VAL A 35 4.57 -4.88 -19.18
C VAL A 35 5.40 -3.88 -18.38
N THR A 36 5.10 -2.58 -18.50
CA THR A 36 5.80 -1.57 -17.68
C THR A 36 5.54 -1.87 -16.21
N TRP A 37 6.51 -1.67 -15.32
CA TRP A 37 6.34 -1.91 -13.87
C TRP A 37 5.06 -1.28 -13.28
N PRO A 38 4.63 -0.07 -13.68
CA PRO A 38 3.33 0.47 -13.30
C PRO A 38 2.12 -0.30 -13.86
N GLY A 39 2.21 -0.81 -15.09
CA GLY A 39 1.19 -1.67 -15.70
C GLY A 39 1.07 -3.03 -14.98
N PHE A 40 2.21 -3.62 -14.61
CA PHE A 40 2.27 -4.87 -13.85
C PHE A 40 1.64 -4.67 -12.46
N LEU A 41 2.11 -3.66 -11.72
CA LEU A 41 1.56 -3.33 -10.40
C LEU A 41 0.07 -3.00 -10.46
N ARG A 42 -0.43 -2.38 -11.54
CA ARG A 42 -1.87 -2.10 -11.69
C ARG A 42 -2.67 -3.37 -11.93
N SER A 43 -2.17 -4.27 -12.78
CA SER A 43 -2.83 -5.55 -13.09
C SER A 43 -2.88 -6.51 -11.89
N GLN A 44 -1.94 -6.38 -10.95
CA GLN A 44 -1.84 -7.21 -9.75
C GLN A 44 -2.15 -6.43 -8.45
N ALA A 45 -2.61 -5.17 -8.55
CA ALA A 45 -2.73 -4.26 -7.41
C ALA A 45 -3.67 -4.81 -6.32
N GLU A 46 -4.67 -5.59 -6.71
CA GLU A 46 -5.65 -6.21 -5.81
C GLU A 46 -5.06 -7.37 -5.00
N ALA A 47 -3.94 -7.93 -5.45
CA ALA A 47 -3.27 -9.02 -4.76
C ALA A 47 -2.07 -8.54 -3.92
N ILE A 48 -1.79 -7.23 -3.90
CA ILE A 48 -0.58 -6.66 -3.30
C ILE A 48 -0.95 -5.79 -2.09
N VAL A 49 -0.28 -6.08 -0.97
CA VAL A 49 -0.21 -5.20 0.19
C VAL A 49 1.23 -4.79 0.44
N ALA A 50 1.45 -3.58 0.92
CA ALA A 50 2.76 -3.13 1.41
C ALA A 50 2.71 -2.93 2.92
N MET A 51 3.79 -3.29 3.61
CA MET A 51 3.92 -3.23 5.07
C MET A 51 5.24 -2.57 5.45
N ASP A 52 5.19 -1.67 6.45
CA ASP A 52 6.39 -0.95 6.91
C ASP A 52 6.23 -0.45 8.35
N PHE A 53 7.36 -0.12 8.96
CA PHE A 53 7.46 0.54 10.25
C PHE A 53 7.62 2.04 10.10
N ILE A 54 6.83 2.79 10.88
CA ILE A 54 6.89 4.25 10.97
C ILE A 54 7.32 4.62 12.39
N GLU A 55 8.31 5.51 12.50
CA GLU A 55 8.79 6.00 13.78
C GLU A 55 8.16 7.35 14.14
N THR A 56 7.81 7.51 15.41
CA THR A 56 7.45 8.80 16.02
C THR A 56 8.01 8.88 17.45
N VAL A 57 7.92 10.04 18.07
CA VAL A 57 8.36 10.26 19.45
C VAL A 57 7.21 10.79 20.30
N THR A 58 7.13 10.34 21.53
CA THR A 58 6.21 10.91 22.53
C THR A 58 6.77 12.21 23.10
N LEU A 59 5.94 12.99 23.80
CA LEU A 59 6.37 14.18 24.55
C LEU A 59 7.47 13.88 25.57
N ALA A 60 7.50 12.65 26.11
CA ALA A 60 8.54 12.20 27.03
C ALA A 60 9.83 11.74 26.30
N GLY A 61 9.95 11.98 24.99
CA GLY A 61 11.09 11.58 24.17
C GLY A 61 11.17 10.08 23.86
N GLN A 62 10.21 9.27 24.33
CA GLN A 62 10.19 7.84 24.04
C GLN A 62 9.86 7.60 22.57
N ARG A 63 10.73 6.87 21.86
CA ARG A 63 10.49 6.44 20.48
C ARG A 63 9.38 5.40 20.43
N GLN A 64 8.53 5.50 19.42
CA GLN A 64 7.42 4.60 19.16
C GLN A 64 7.51 4.11 17.72
N TYR A 65 7.25 2.82 17.53
CA TYR A 65 7.24 2.15 16.24
C TYR A 65 5.81 1.75 15.91
N ILE A 66 5.32 2.19 14.76
CA ILE A 66 3.98 1.93 14.25
C ILE A 66 4.14 0.94 13.10
N LEU A 67 3.54 -0.24 13.20
CA LEU A 67 3.47 -1.19 12.08
C LEU A 67 2.15 -0.95 11.34
N ALA A 68 2.24 -0.73 10.04
CA ALA A 68 1.07 -0.49 9.20
C ALA A 68 1.16 -1.19 7.86
N VAL A 69 -0.01 -1.44 7.27
CA VAL A 69 -0.19 -2.06 5.97
C VAL A 69 -1.05 -1.16 5.10
N ILE A 70 -0.76 -1.09 3.80
CA ILE A 70 -1.60 -0.44 2.80
C ILE A 70 -1.86 -1.40 1.63
N HIS A 71 -3.13 -1.53 1.25
CA HIS A 71 -3.51 -2.30 0.07
C HIS A 71 -3.29 -1.47 -1.20
N HIS A 72 -2.66 -2.05 -2.22
CA HIS A 72 -2.21 -1.31 -3.39
C HIS A 72 -3.36 -0.81 -4.27
N ALA A 73 -4.40 -1.61 -4.51
CA ALA A 73 -5.52 -1.18 -5.35
C ALA A 73 -6.43 -0.18 -4.63
N SER A 74 -7.03 -0.59 -3.51
CA SER A 74 -8.02 0.21 -2.77
C SER A 74 -7.42 1.40 -2.03
N ARG A 75 -6.09 1.41 -1.81
CA ARG A 75 -5.40 2.36 -0.93
C ARG A 75 -5.85 2.30 0.53
N SER A 76 -6.61 1.29 0.93
CA SER A 76 -7.05 1.17 2.32
C SER A 76 -5.87 0.81 3.22
N ILE A 77 -5.80 1.44 4.39
CA ILE A 77 -4.75 1.17 5.37
C ILE A 77 -5.26 0.36 6.55
N ARG A 78 -4.35 -0.39 7.16
CA ARG A 78 -4.52 -1.02 8.47
C ARG A 78 -3.32 -0.67 9.35
N ILE A 79 -3.57 0.00 10.46
CA ILE A 79 -2.60 0.12 11.54
C ILE A 79 -2.64 -1.19 12.32
N VAL A 80 -1.57 -1.97 12.21
CA VAL A 80 -1.46 -3.29 12.84
C VAL A 80 -1.17 -3.13 14.34
N GLY A 81 -0.34 -2.16 14.69
CA GLY A 81 -0.05 -1.85 16.09
C GLY A 81 0.96 -0.72 16.24
N ALA A 82 1.14 -0.27 17.49
CA ALA A 82 2.20 0.66 17.86
C ALA A 82 2.83 0.24 19.20
N THR A 83 4.15 0.32 19.31
CA THR A 83 4.88 -0.01 20.54
C THR A 83 6.21 0.74 20.66
N ALA A 84 6.68 0.98 21.88
CA ALA A 84 8.08 1.37 22.13
C ALA A 84 9.09 0.23 21.84
N HIS A 85 8.65 -1.03 21.90
CA HIS A 85 9.53 -2.20 21.90
C HIS A 85 9.07 -3.23 20.85
N PRO A 86 9.43 -3.05 19.55
CA PRO A 86 9.02 -3.94 18.47
C PRO A 86 9.81 -5.25 18.50
N THR A 87 9.67 -6.02 19.58
CA THR A 87 10.34 -7.32 19.75
C THR A 87 9.83 -8.34 18.74
N HIS A 88 10.60 -9.39 18.49
CA HIS A 88 10.17 -10.50 17.62
C HIS A 88 8.79 -11.06 18.01
N ALA A 89 8.54 -11.25 19.30
CA ALA A 89 7.26 -11.74 19.82
C ALA A 89 6.10 -10.77 19.51
N TRP A 90 6.33 -9.47 19.71
CA TRP A 90 5.34 -8.45 19.39
C TRP A 90 5.03 -8.41 17.89
N VAL A 91 6.06 -8.41 17.04
CA VAL A 91 5.90 -8.40 15.57
C VAL A 91 5.14 -9.63 15.09
N THR A 92 5.46 -10.80 15.64
CA THR A 92 4.76 -12.05 15.34
C THR A 92 3.28 -11.95 15.62
N GLN A 93 2.92 -11.47 16.82
CA GLN A 93 1.51 -11.33 17.18
C GLN A 93 0.81 -10.28 16.33
N ALA A 94 1.49 -9.17 16.03
CA ALA A 94 0.97 -8.12 15.17
C ALA A 94 0.62 -8.67 13.78
N VAL A 95 1.51 -9.48 13.19
CA VAL A 95 1.30 -10.09 11.86
C VAL A 95 0.18 -11.12 11.90
N ARG A 96 0.09 -11.95 12.94
CA ARG A 96 -1.04 -12.87 13.11
C ARG A 96 -2.37 -12.14 13.19
N ASN A 97 -2.43 -11.06 13.97
CA ASN A 97 -3.63 -10.22 14.06
C ASN A 97 -3.99 -9.62 12.71
N LEU A 98 -3.01 -9.17 11.92
CA LEU A 98 -3.22 -8.69 10.55
C LEU A 98 -3.84 -9.79 9.66
N LEU A 99 -3.33 -11.02 9.73
CA LEU A 99 -3.85 -12.12 8.91
C LEU A 99 -5.31 -12.46 9.30
N MET A 100 -5.61 -12.50 10.60
CA MET A 100 -6.98 -12.66 11.10
C MET A 100 -7.88 -11.52 10.63
N ASP A 101 -7.41 -10.27 10.72
CA ASP A 101 -8.16 -9.10 10.25
C ASP A 101 -8.47 -9.19 8.74
N LEU A 102 -7.51 -9.68 7.92
CA LEU A 102 -7.70 -9.87 6.48
C LEU A 102 -8.67 -11.01 6.17
N GLU A 103 -8.68 -12.06 6.98
CA GLU A 103 -9.62 -13.18 6.88
C GLU A 103 -11.05 -12.72 7.19
N ASP A 104 -11.23 -11.99 8.29
CA ASP A 104 -12.53 -11.47 8.76
C ASP A 104 -13.22 -10.58 7.71
N VAL A 105 -12.44 -9.81 6.94
CA VAL A 105 -12.95 -8.93 5.88
C VAL A 105 -12.96 -9.59 4.50
N GLY A 106 -12.66 -10.89 4.41
CA GLY A 106 -12.67 -11.67 3.18
C GLY A 106 -11.58 -11.30 2.16
N GLN A 107 -10.52 -10.61 2.59
CA GLN A 107 -9.43 -10.15 1.73
C GLN A 107 -8.23 -11.10 1.71
N LEU A 108 -8.09 -11.99 2.71
CA LEU A 108 -6.95 -12.91 2.78
C LEU A 108 -6.82 -13.76 1.51
N ALA A 109 -7.94 -14.21 0.95
CA ALA A 109 -7.97 -15.02 -0.26
C ALA A 109 -7.55 -14.24 -1.53
N THR A 110 -7.56 -12.91 -1.51
CA THR A 110 -7.18 -12.06 -2.65
C THR A 110 -5.72 -11.66 -2.57
N VAL A 111 -5.19 -11.46 -1.36
CA VAL A 111 -3.78 -11.10 -1.16
C VAL A 111 -2.87 -12.27 -1.53
N ARG A 112 -1.86 -11.99 -2.35
CA ARG A 112 -0.84 -12.96 -2.78
C ARG A 112 0.58 -12.49 -2.48
N PHE A 113 0.79 -11.18 -2.44
CA PHE A 113 2.11 -10.60 -2.23
C PHE A 113 2.08 -9.55 -1.12
N LEU A 114 3.06 -9.63 -0.22
CA LEU A 114 3.31 -8.62 0.79
C LEU A 114 4.68 -7.99 0.55
N ILE A 115 4.70 -6.72 0.15
CA ILE A 115 5.91 -5.92 0.00
C ILE A 115 6.35 -5.41 1.37
N ARG A 116 7.61 -5.62 1.75
CA ARG A 116 8.17 -5.18 3.03
C ARG A 116 9.66 -4.94 2.95
N ASP A 117 10.20 -4.24 3.93
CA ASP A 117 11.64 -4.19 4.14
C ASP A 117 12.18 -5.52 4.70
N ALA A 118 13.50 -5.65 4.75
CA ALA A 118 14.17 -6.87 5.23
C ALA A 118 14.11 -7.06 6.76
N LYS A 119 13.40 -6.21 7.52
CA LYS A 119 13.38 -6.31 8.98
C LYS A 119 12.58 -7.54 9.42
N TYR A 120 13.21 -8.45 10.17
CA TYR A 120 12.60 -9.70 10.69
C TYR A 120 12.24 -10.76 9.63
N PRO A 121 13.18 -11.27 8.80
CA PRO A 121 12.86 -12.10 7.63
C PRO A 121 12.33 -13.50 7.98
N ALA A 122 13.09 -14.31 8.72
CA ALA A 122 12.81 -15.75 8.87
C ALA A 122 11.40 -16.07 9.41
N LEU A 123 10.97 -15.37 10.47
CA LEU A 123 9.68 -15.63 11.11
C LEU A 123 8.50 -15.05 10.32
N MET A 124 8.71 -13.91 9.67
CA MET A 124 7.69 -13.29 8.83
C MET A 124 7.39 -14.17 7.61
N ASP A 125 8.44 -14.66 6.96
CA ASP A 125 8.31 -15.49 5.77
C ASP A 125 7.55 -16.79 6.08
N GLN A 126 7.83 -17.43 7.22
CA GLN A 126 7.12 -18.63 7.66
C GLN A 126 5.62 -18.37 7.90
N ILE A 127 5.27 -17.28 8.58
CA ILE A 127 3.86 -16.94 8.87
C ILE A 127 3.10 -16.63 7.58
N LEU A 128 3.69 -15.84 6.68
CA LEU A 128 3.06 -15.49 5.41
C LEU A 128 2.91 -16.70 4.49
N GLN A 129 3.93 -17.56 4.42
CA GLN A 129 3.86 -18.80 3.64
C GLN A 129 2.77 -19.75 4.12
N SER A 130 2.52 -19.83 5.44
CA SER A 130 1.46 -20.68 5.99
C SER A 130 0.04 -20.31 5.51
N VAL A 131 -0.15 -19.09 5.00
CA VAL A 131 -1.42 -18.62 4.43
C VAL A 131 -1.32 -18.33 2.93
N GLY A 132 -0.25 -18.81 2.27
CA GLY A 132 -0.07 -18.66 0.81
C GLY A 132 0.29 -17.25 0.34
N ILE A 133 0.80 -16.38 1.23
CA ILE A 133 1.27 -15.04 0.88
C ILE A 133 2.78 -15.07 0.68
N ALA A 134 3.24 -14.60 -0.48
CA ALA A 134 4.66 -14.44 -0.77
C ALA A 134 5.19 -13.10 -0.26
N ALA A 135 6.23 -13.13 0.57
CA ALA A 135 6.96 -11.93 0.97
C ALA A 135 7.83 -11.44 -0.19
N VAL A 136 7.70 -10.15 -0.53
CA VAL A 136 8.52 -9.47 -1.54
C VAL A 136 9.35 -8.42 -0.82
N LEU A 137 10.66 -8.64 -0.75
CA LEU A 137 11.55 -7.65 -0.13
C LEU A 137 11.72 -6.45 -1.06
N THR A 138 11.61 -5.25 -0.51
CA THR A 138 11.94 -4.02 -1.22
C THR A 138 13.43 -4.05 -1.59
N GLY A 139 13.74 -3.95 -2.88
CA GLY A 139 15.12 -3.86 -3.33
C GLY A 139 15.84 -2.66 -2.72
N VAL A 140 17.12 -2.84 -2.39
CA VAL A 140 17.98 -1.74 -1.93
C VAL A 140 17.98 -0.66 -3.02
N GLN A 141 17.67 0.59 -2.65
CA GLN A 141 17.57 1.72 -3.58
C GLN A 141 16.46 1.61 -4.66
N VAL A 142 15.42 0.80 -4.42
CA VAL A 142 14.24 0.72 -5.31
C VAL A 142 12.98 1.31 -4.64
N PRO A 143 12.94 2.64 -4.40
CA PRO A 143 11.82 3.30 -3.69
C PRO A 143 10.48 3.12 -4.41
N ARG A 144 10.50 2.83 -5.73
CA ARG A 144 9.28 2.54 -6.51
C ARG A 144 8.51 1.31 -6.01
N MET A 145 9.16 0.34 -5.37
CA MET A 145 8.47 -0.85 -4.84
C MET A 145 7.55 -0.50 -3.67
N ASN A 146 7.97 0.44 -2.81
CA ASN A 146 7.22 0.84 -1.62
C ASN A 146 6.56 2.22 -1.75
N ALA A 147 6.58 2.83 -2.95
CA ALA A 147 6.13 4.21 -3.17
C ALA A 147 4.70 4.50 -2.69
N VAL A 148 3.83 3.50 -2.67
CA VAL A 148 2.46 3.61 -2.14
C VAL A 148 2.48 3.82 -0.63
N MET A 149 3.24 2.98 0.07
CA MET A 149 3.47 3.08 1.51
C MET A 149 4.20 4.38 1.86
N GLU A 150 5.32 4.67 1.21
CA GLU A 150 6.12 5.89 1.48
C GLU A 150 5.27 7.16 1.30
N ARG A 151 4.46 7.22 0.24
CA ARG A 151 3.53 8.33 0.02
C ARG A 151 2.52 8.43 1.15
N TRP A 152 1.97 7.30 1.59
CA TRP A 152 1.03 7.27 2.71
C TRP A 152 1.70 7.67 4.03
N VAL A 153 2.93 7.21 4.32
CA VAL A 153 3.68 7.57 5.53
C VAL A 153 3.87 9.09 5.60
N ARG A 154 4.20 9.73 4.47
CA ARG A 154 4.26 11.19 4.40
C ARG A 154 2.91 11.83 4.72
N THR A 155 1.81 11.29 4.20
CA THR A 155 0.45 11.77 4.52
C THR A 155 0.12 11.61 6.01
N LEU A 156 0.42 10.45 6.62
CA LEU A 156 0.24 10.22 8.04
C LEU A 156 1.03 11.22 8.89
N ARG A 157 2.27 11.53 8.49
CA ARG A 157 3.09 12.54 9.17
C ARG A 157 2.45 13.92 9.11
N THR A 158 2.19 14.40 7.89
CA THR A 158 1.64 15.75 7.67
C THR A 158 0.26 15.96 8.27
N GLU A 159 -0.60 14.94 8.28
CA GLU A 159 -1.99 15.09 8.74
C GLU A 159 -2.20 14.73 10.21
N LEU A 160 -1.29 13.97 10.83
CA LEU A 160 -1.48 13.47 12.19
C LEU A 160 -0.24 13.66 13.05
N LEU A 161 0.88 13.01 12.71
CA LEU A 161 2.00 12.86 13.64
C LEU A 161 2.75 14.17 13.88
N ASP A 162 2.84 15.04 12.88
CA ASP A 162 3.55 16.31 12.99
C ASP A 162 2.65 17.43 13.58
N CYS A 163 1.34 17.21 13.62
CA CYS A 163 0.35 18.16 14.14
C CYS A 163 -0.24 17.75 15.50
N THR A 164 0.18 16.62 16.08
CA THR A 164 -0.37 16.08 17.33
C THR A 164 0.74 15.80 18.34
N LEU A 165 0.64 16.39 19.53
CA LEU A 165 1.53 16.06 20.64
C LEU A 165 1.16 14.69 21.23
N ILE A 166 1.99 13.68 20.95
CA ILE A 166 1.76 12.31 21.41
C ILE A 166 2.22 12.15 22.86
N TRP A 167 1.27 11.98 23.79
CA TRP A 167 1.57 11.92 25.24
C TRP A 167 2.11 10.57 25.71
N SER A 168 1.60 9.48 25.15
CA SER A 168 1.93 8.10 25.56
C SER A 168 1.64 7.11 24.43
N GLU A 169 2.11 5.87 24.55
CA GLU A 169 1.77 4.79 23.62
C GLU A 169 0.25 4.56 23.54
N ALA A 170 -0.46 4.63 24.67
CA ALA A 170 -1.91 4.49 24.70
C ALA A 170 -2.62 5.64 23.95
N HIS A 171 -2.12 6.87 24.11
CA HIS A 171 -2.61 8.01 23.34
C HIS A 171 -2.34 7.81 21.84
N LEU A 172 -1.13 7.40 21.46
CA LEU A 172 -0.76 7.08 20.07
C LEU A 172 -1.72 6.07 19.44
N ARG A 173 -1.97 4.95 20.11
CA ARG A 173 -2.92 3.92 19.64
C ARG A 173 -4.33 4.46 19.48
N ARG A 174 -4.78 5.36 20.35
CA ARG A 174 -6.11 6.00 20.22
C ARG A 174 -6.17 6.91 19.00
N VAL A 175 -5.20 7.79 18.80
CA VAL A 175 -5.22 8.73 17.66
C VAL A 175 -5.07 8.01 16.33
N LEU A 176 -4.22 6.97 16.26
CA LEU A 176 -4.06 6.14 15.07
C LEU A 176 -5.35 5.40 14.68
N ARG A 177 -6.12 4.90 15.65
CA ARG A 177 -7.43 4.28 15.37
C ARG A 177 -8.42 5.28 14.78
N VAL A 178 -8.46 6.51 15.31
CA VAL A 178 -9.33 7.57 14.76
C VAL A 178 -8.87 7.95 13.36
N TYR A 179 -7.56 8.09 13.16
CA TYR A 179 -6.97 8.40 11.86
C TYR A 179 -7.24 7.32 10.82
N GLN A 180 -7.05 6.04 11.14
CA GLN A 180 -7.35 4.93 10.23
C GLN A 180 -8.80 4.99 9.73
N ARG A 181 -9.75 5.22 10.64
CA ARG A 181 -11.15 5.36 10.28
C ARG A 181 -11.38 6.55 9.35
N HIS A 182 -10.83 7.71 9.69
CA HIS A 182 -10.92 8.91 8.87
C HIS A 182 -10.32 8.69 7.48
N TYR A 183 -9.09 8.16 7.41
CA TYR A 183 -8.38 7.90 6.17
C TYR A 183 -9.14 6.97 5.23
N ASN A 184 -9.69 5.88 5.78
CA ASN A 184 -10.40 4.86 5.00
C ASN A 184 -11.83 5.26 4.63
N GLN A 185 -12.52 6.07 5.43
CA GLN A 185 -13.97 6.33 5.25
C GLN A 185 -14.31 7.76 4.81
N HIS A 186 -13.41 8.71 4.98
CA HIS A 186 -13.72 10.14 4.80
C HIS A 186 -12.71 10.90 3.95
N ARG A 187 -11.41 10.61 4.12
CA ARG A 187 -10.36 11.33 3.41
C ARG A 187 -10.47 11.08 1.90
N PRO A 188 -10.56 12.12 1.06
CA PRO A 188 -10.60 11.94 -0.39
C PRO A 188 -9.22 11.56 -0.95
N HIS A 189 -9.18 10.69 -1.96
CA HIS A 189 -7.94 10.24 -2.60
C HIS A 189 -7.94 10.52 -4.09
N ARG A 190 -6.96 11.28 -4.56
CA ARG A 190 -6.77 11.54 -6.00
C ARG A 190 -6.60 10.26 -6.82
N ALA A 191 -5.95 9.25 -6.26
CA ALA A 191 -5.78 7.94 -6.90
C ALA A 191 -7.10 7.16 -7.07
N LEU A 192 -8.15 7.54 -6.33
CA LEU A 192 -9.48 6.94 -6.36
C LEU A 192 -10.53 7.93 -6.88
N ALA A 193 -10.12 8.85 -7.76
CA ALA A 193 -11.00 9.89 -8.33
C ALA A 193 -11.76 10.73 -7.28
N GLY A 194 -11.19 10.91 -6.08
CA GLY A 194 -11.79 11.67 -4.98
C GLY A 194 -12.58 10.83 -3.97
N ALA A 195 -12.80 9.54 -4.22
CA ALA A 195 -13.40 8.63 -3.25
C ALA A 195 -12.46 8.36 -2.05
N ALA A 196 -13.03 7.88 -0.95
CA ALA A 196 -12.25 7.29 0.14
C ALA A 196 -12.08 5.77 -0.09
N PRO A 197 -11.05 5.12 0.48
CA PRO A 197 -10.72 3.72 0.22
C PRO A 197 -11.89 2.75 0.44
N LEU A 198 -12.70 3.00 1.47
CA LEU A 198 -13.86 2.19 1.86
C LEU A 198 -15.18 2.95 1.72
N ARG A 199 -15.19 4.04 0.94
CA ARG A 199 -16.41 4.82 0.68
C ARG A 199 -16.41 5.39 -0.73
N ALA A 200 -17.25 4.82 -1.58
CA ALA A 200 -17.52 5.32 -2.92
C ALA A 200 -18.07 6.75 -2.88
N LEU A 201 -17.90 7.46 -3.99
CA LEU A 201 -18.52 8.76 -4.16
C LEU A 201 -20.06 8.61 -4.14
N PRO A 202 -20.78 9.54 -3.50
CA PRO A 202 -22.22 9.60 -3.62
C PRO A 202 -22.63 9.91 -5.07
N ALA A 203 -23.89 9.65 -5.40
CA ALA A 203 -24.45 10.08 -6.67
C ALA A 203 -24.31 11.60 -6.86
N ARG A 204 -24.18 12.02 -8.12
CA ARG A 204 -24.14 13.45 -8.45
C ARG A 204 -25.46 14.08 -8.05
N LEU A 205 -25.38 15.27 -7.46
CA LEU A 205 -26.54 16.06 -7.09
C LEU A 205 -26.95 16.96 -8.25
N GLU A 206 -28.26 17.11 -8.42
CA GLU A 206 -28.88 18.08 -9.31
C GLU A 206 -28.88 19.49 -8.68
N PRO A 207 -28.93 20.57 -9.48
CA PRO A 207 -28.83 21.95 -8.96
C PRO A 207 -29.80 22.27 -7.80
N HIS A 208 -31.06 21.85 -7.92
CA HIS A 208 -32.08 22.05 -6.89
C HIS A 208 -31.80 21.29 -5.57
N GLN A 209 -31.01 20.22 -5.62
CA GLN A 209 -30.56 19.49 -4.43
C GLN A 209 -29.39 20.20 -3.76
N ILE A 210 -28.52 20.85 -4.55
CA ILE A 210 -27.38 21.63 -4.05
C ILE A 210 -27.88 22.82 -3.24
N GLU A 211 -28.93 23.51 -3.70
CA GLU A 211 -29.56 24.64 -3.01
C GLU A 211 -30.10 24.26 -1.61
N ARG A 212 -30.36 22.98 -1.36
CA ARG A 212 -30.91 22.46 -0.10
C ARG A 212 -29.89 21.70 0.76
N LEU A 213 -28.61 21.73 0.38
CA LEU A 213 -27.55 21.02 1.12
C LEU A 213 -27.34 21.63 2.52
N ASP A 214 -27.62 20.85 3.57
CA ASP A 214 -27.12 21.14 4.92
C ASP A 214 -25.79 20.39 5.13
N ILE A 215 -24.66 21.10 5.03
CA ILE A 215 -23.33 20.53 5.24
C ILE A 215 -22.89 20.77 6.67
N ARG A 216 -22.68 19.68 7.42
CA ARG A 216 -22.12 19.72 8.77
C ARG A 216 -20.66 19.27 8.79
N ARG A 217 -19.84 20.08 9.44
CA ARG A 217 -18.45 19.76 9.78
C ARG A 217 -18.41 19.02 11.12
N ARG A 218 -17.67 17.91 11.16
CA ARG A 218 -17.34 17.17 12.37
C ARG A 218 -15.84 17.15 12.55
N ASP A 219 -15.39 17.75 13.64
CA ASP A 219 -13.99 17.73 14.03
C ASP A 219 -13.62 16.43 14.74
N ARG A 220 -12.43 15.92 14.44
CA ARG A 220 -11.82 14.77 15.10
C ARG A 220 -10.46 15.19 15.62
N LEU A 221 -10.03 14.56 16.71
CA LEU A 221 -8.72 14.82 17.32
C LEU A 221 -8.49 16.31 17.61
N GLY A 222 -9.48 16.98 18.22
CA GLY A 222 -9.37 18.40 18.56
C GLY A 222 -9.32 19.35 17.36
N GLY A 223 -9.79 18.92 16.19
CA GLY A 223 -9.77 19.73 14.97
C GLY A 223 -8.55 19.49 14.09
N VAL A 224 -7.71 18.50 14.37
CA VAL A 224 -6.63 18.08 13.46
C VAL A 224 -7.20 17.47 12.18
N LEU A 225 -8.32 16.75 12.28
CA LEU A 225 -9.00 16.17 11.11
C LEU A 225 -10.43 16.71 11.02
N HIS A 226 -10.85 16.98 9.79
CA HIS A 226 -12.18 17.50 9.49
C HIS A 226 -12.94 16.52 8.59
N GLU A 227 -14.15 16.14 9.03
CA GLU A 227 -15.08 15.34 8.22
C GLU A 227 -16.30 16.19 7.87
N TYR A 228 -16.70 16.20 6.61
CA TYR A 228 -17.92 16.90 6.15
C TYR A 228 -18.97 15.87 5.75
N ARG A 229 -20.23 16.10 6.16
CA ARG A 229 -21.37 15.22 5.85
C ARG A 229 -22.63 16.05 5.63
N HIS A 230 -23.56 15.53 4.83
CA HIS A 230 -24.91 16.07 4.75
C HIS A 230 -25.65 15.78 6.06
N ALA A 231 -26.41 16.74 6.59
CA ALA A 231 -27.35 16.47 7.68
C ALA A 231 -28.51 15.61 7.16
N ALA A 232 -28.96 14.65 7.97
CA ALA A 232 -30.09 13.80 7.63
C ALA A 232 -31.40 14.60 7.66
#